data_AF-A0A7L4RS18-F1
#
_entry.id   AF-A0A7L4RS18-F1
#
_cell.length_a   1.000
_cell.length_b   1.000
_cell.length_c   1.000
_cell.angle_alpha   90.00
_cell.angle_beta   90.00
_cell.angle_gamma   90.00
#
_symmetry.space_group_name_H-M   'P 1'
#
loop_
_entity.id
_entity.type
_entity.pdbx_description
1 polymer ?
#
loop_
_entity_poly.entity_id
_entity_poly.type
_entity_poly.pdbx_seq_one_letter_code
_entity_poly.pdbx_strand_id
1 'polypeptide(L)'
;MKKYLLLLFLVLSGCIFVDESPNRCYHLWDPSQKDNCLLMVATQTSNISKCDEINRTYIAEQCYSMLLMNGTVTNISTCEKMSGVRKDDCFSRLAAAKNDTSFCMRINFSYQRDNCISKIAIAHENPNMCEPISINASRNLCKNQIFEWLAIENKDISFCRLLIAENGFNQDMVDRCIFTLAKSLNDTSYCNQISNEFSKEICITGKIDPATCNQIADSMGKQACLYIAATYSDDPSKCQTMPSQSMKDNCYIQIAKNTKDEKVCAFISSVDLRDQCNQIVKR
;
A
#
# COMPACT_ATOMS: atom_id res chain seq x y z
N MET A 1 46.32 -5.36 -47.92
CA MET A 1 46.40 -4.90 -46.51
C MET A 1 45.03 -5.03 -45.81
N LYS A 2 44.56 -6.27 -45.62
CA LYS A 2 43.36 -6.61 -44.83
C LYS A 2 43.61 -7.97 -44.21
N LYS A 3 44.11 -8.03 -42.96
CA LYS A 3 44.22 -9.30 -42.20
C LYS A 3 44.42 -9.15 -40.67
N TYR A 4 44.30 -7.94 -40.09
CA TYR A 4 44.55 -7.72 -38.66
C TYR A 4 43.48 -6.85 -37.97
N LEU A 5 42.19 -7.17 -38.15
CA LEU A 5 41.12 -6.42 -37.47
C LEU A 5 39.94 -7.30 -37.02
N LEU A 6 40.21 -8.53 -36.58
CA LEU A 6 39.15 -9.48 -36.19
C LEU A 6 39.50 -10.38 -34.99
N LEU A 7 40.48 -9.98 -34.16
CA LEU A 7 40.94 -10.78 -33.01
C LEU A 7 41.09 -9.93 -31.74
N LEU A 8 40.11 -9.06 -31.44
CA LEU A 8 40.15 -8.21 -30.25
C LEU A 8 38.77 -7.93 -29.61
N PHE A 9 37.88 -8.94 -29.63
CA PHE A 9 36.58 -8.90 -28.93
C PHE A 9 36.23 -10.23 -28.24
N LEU A 10 37.20 -10.88 -27.58
CA LEU A 10 36.97 -12.14 -26.83
C LEU A 10 37.64 -12.15 -25.46
N VAL A 11 37.73 -11.01 -24.78
CA VAL A 11 38.20 -10.97 -23.38
C VAL A 11 37.28 -10.05 -22.58
N LEU A 12 36.66 -10.63 -21.54
CA LEU A 12 36.00 -9.99 -20.38
C LEU A 12 34.49 -9.70 -20.39
N SER A 13 33.68 -10.61 -20.93
CA SER A 13 32.40 -10.94 -20.27
C SER A 13 32.46 -12.40 -19.79
N GLY A 14 33.50 -12.72 -19.03
CA GLY A 14 33.56 -13.94 -18.25
C GLY A 14 32.54 -13.84 -17.13
N CYS A 15 31.26 -14.02 -17.44
CA CYS A 15 30.39 -14.71 -16.51
C CYS A 15 31.06 -16.05 -16.29
N ILE A 16 31.87 -16.15 -15.24
CA ILE A 16 32.25 -17.44 -14.69
C ILE A 16 30.90 -18.08 -14.38
N PHE A 17 30.43 -18.96 -15.26
CA PHE A 17 29.42 -19.94 -14.92
C PHE A 17 30.08 -20.77 -13.82
N VAL A 18 29.96 -20.28 -12.59
CA VAL A 18 30.28 -21.05 -11.40
C VAL A 18 29.31 -22.19 -11.49
N ASP A 19 29.79 -23.34 -11.95
CA ASP A 19 29.08 -24.60 -11.94
C ASP A 19 28.37 -24.76 -10.58
N GLU A 20 27.04 -24.51 -10.59
CA GLU A 20 26.16 -24.31 -9.43
C GLU A 20 25.84 -25.63 -8.73
N SER A 21 26.76 -26.60 -8.79
CA SER A 21 26.60 -27.85 -8.05
C SER A 21 26.41 -27.52 -6.56
N PRO A 22 25.29 -27.92 -5.93
CA PRO A 22 24.99 -27.61 -4.53
C PRO A 22 26.08 -28.04 -3.54
N ASN A 23 26.95 -28.96 -3.96
CA ASN A 23 28.02 -29.50 -3.16
C ASN A 23 29.19 -28.54 -2.94
N ARG A 24 29.38 -27.52 -3.79
CA ARG A 24 30.49 -26.56 -3.64
C ARG A 24 30.41 -25.73 -2.36
N CYS A 25 29.20 -25.44 -1.87
CA CYS A 25 29.04 -24.65 -0.65
C CYS A 25 29.69 -25.32 0.57
N TYR A 26 29.78 -26.66 0.60
CA TYR A 26 30.38 -27.38 1.73
C TYR A 26 31.91 -27.40 1.72
N HIS A 27 32.54 -27.00 0.62
CA HIS A 27 34.00 -26.87 0.53
C HIS A 27 34.50 -25.48 0.93
N LEU A 28 33.60 -24.53 1.21
CA LEU A 28 33.94 -23.20 1.68
C LEU A 28 34.31 -23.25 3.17
N TRP A 29 35.50 -22.74 3.50
CA TRP A 29 36.01 -22.75 4.87
C TRP A 29 35.44 -21.60 5.70
N ASP A 30 35.20 -20.45 5.08
CA ASP A 30 34.58 -19.32 5.75
C ASP A 30 33.07 -19.57 5.95
N PRO A 31 32.58 -19.61 7.20
CA PRO A 31 31.17 -19.85 7.47
C PRO A 31 30.25 -18.83 6.81
N SER A 32 30.74 -17.59 6.63
CA SER A 32 29.91 -16.54 6.03
C SER A 32 29.70 -16.76 4.53
N GLN A 33 30.77 -17.14 3.82
CA GLN A 33 30.72 -17.50 2.41
C GLN A 33 29.86 -18.76 2.20
N LYS A 34 29.97 -19.75 3.09
CA LYS A 34 29.12 -20.96 3.05
C LYS A 34 27.64 -20.63 3.16
N ASP A 35 27.24 -19.85 4.16
CA ASP A 35 25.83 -19.44 4.36
C ASP A 35 25.28 -18.67 3.15
N ASN A 36 26.08 -17.75 2.59
CA ASN A 36 25.69 -16.99 1.41
C ASN A 36 25.56 -17.88 0.17
N CYS A 37 26.48 -18.85 0.00
CA CYS A 37 26.40 -19.84 -1.07
C CYS A 37 25.12 -20.67 -0.96
N LEU A 38 24.80 -21.16 0.24
CA LEU A 38 23.57 -21.92 0.50
C LEU A 38 22.30 -21.09 0.23
N LEU A 39 22.29 -19.81 0.61
CA LEU A 39 21.20 -18.87 0.28
C LEU A 39 20.99 -18.76 -1.24
N MET A 40 22.06 -18.55 -2.02
CA MET A 40 21.96 -18.47 -3.48
C MET A 40 21.43 -19.76 -4.08
N VAL A 41 22.00 -20.91 -3.69
CA VAL A 41 21.52 -22.22 -4.16
C VAL A 41 20.05 -22.41 -3.81
N ALA A 42 19.64 -22.13 -2.57
CA ALA A 42 18.24 -22.26 -2.17
C ALA A 42 17.32 -21.43 -3.06
N THR A 43 17.66 -20.16 -3.29
CA THR A 43 16.84 -19.21 -4.07
C THR A 43 16.81 -19.53 -5.57
N GLN A 44 17.92 -19.97 -6.16
CA GLN A 44 17.98 -20.34 -7.57
C GLN A 44 17.26 -21.67 -7.84
N THR A 45 17.42 -22.66 -6.96
CA THR A 45 16.82 -23.99 -7.15
C THR A 45 15.47 -24.14 -6.46
N SER A 46 14.96 -23.09 -5.80
CA SER A 46 13.77 -23.14 -4.94
C SER A 46 13.82 -24.23 -3.86
N ASN A 47 15.02 -24.62 -3.41
CA ASN A 47 15.18 -25.72 -2.45
C ASN A 47 15.22 -25.17 -1.02
N ILE A 48 14.05 -25.16 -0.36
CA ILE A 48 13.91 -24.67 1.02
C ILE A 48 14.77 -25.42 2.03
N SER A 49 15.12 -26.69 1.79
CA SER A 49 15.96 -27.44 2.73
C SER A 49 17.35 -26.82 2.84
N LYS A 50 17.82 -26.09 1.82
CA LYS A 50 19.11 -25.39 1.88
C LYS A 50 19.08 -24.21 2.86
N CYS A 51 17.92 -23.61 3.09
CA CYS A 51 17.77 -22.60 4.14
C CYS A 51 17.91 -23.20 5.55
N ASP A 52 17.52 -24.47 5.75
CA ASP A 52 17.69 -25.19 7.03
C ASP A 52 19.17 -25.46 7.35
N GLU A 53 20.03 -25.47 6.32
CA GLU A 53 21.46 -25.73 6.46
C GLU A 53 22.29 -24.46 6.74
N ILE A 54 21.66 -23.27 6.70
CA ILE A 54 22.31 -21.99 6.96
C ILE A 54 22.45 -21.79 8.47
N ASN A 55 23.67 -21.53 8.94
CA ASN A 55 23.95 -21.47 10.37
C ASN A 55 23.54 -20.11 10.99
N ARG A 56 23.75 -19.00 10.27
CA ARG A 56 23.37 -17.67 10.76
C ARG A 56 21.87 -17.45 10.61
N THR A 57 21.16 -17.37 11.73
CA THR A 57 19.70 -17.18 11.80
C THR A 57 19.19 -16.07 10.89
N TYR A 58 19.85 -14.90 10.89
CA TYR A 58 19.45 -13.78 10.04
C TYR A 58 19.42 -14.12 8.54
N ILE A 59 20.38 -14.92 8.06
CA ILE A 59 20.50 -15.31 6.66
C ILE A 59 19.53 -16.46 6.34
N ALA A 60 19.33 -17.38 7.28
CA ALA A 60 18.33 -18.43 7.14
C ALA A 60 16.92 -17.81 6.98
N GLU A 61 16.57 -16.83 7.82
CA GLU A 61 15.31 -16.08 7.70
C GLU A 61 15.18 -15.32 6.38
N GLN A 62 16.28 -14.70 5.91
CA GLN A 62 16.30 -14.03 4.61
C GLN A 62 16.08 -15.03 3.46
N CYS A 63 16.68 -16.22 3.55
CA CYS A 63 16.49 -17.32 2.61
C CYS A 63 15.03 -17.72 2.51
N TYR A 64 14.38 -17.98 3.65
CA TYR A 64 12.95 -18.29 3.68
C TYR A 64 12.11 -17.16 3.09
N SER A 65 12.40 -15.90 3.45
CA SER A 65 11.66 -14.73 2.98
C SER A 65 11.74 -14.58 1.45
N MET A 66 12.92 -14.75 0.85
CA MET A 66 13.10 -14.68 -0.61
C MET A 66 12.33 -15.78 -1.34
N LEU A 67 12.34 -17.02 -0.82
CA LEU A 67 11.60 -18.11 -1.42
C LEU A 67 10.09 -17.87 -1.42
N LEU A 68 9.56 -17.31 -0.33
CA LEU A 68 8.15 -16.90 -0.23
C LEU A 68 7.80 -15.76 -1.19
N MET A 69 8.64 -14.73 -1.31
CA MET A 69 8.42 -13.62 -2.23
C MET A 69 8.39 -14.07 -3.69
N ASN A 70 9.17 -15.10 -4.03
CA ASN A 70 9.18 -15.69 -5.38
C ASN A 70 7.99 -16.64 -5.63
N GLY A 71 7.10 -16.83 -4.64
CA GLY A 71 5.94 -17.74 -4.75
C GLY A 71 6.31 -19.22 -4.81
N THR A 72 7.59 -19.56 -4.63
CA THR A 72 8.11 -20.93 -4.77
C THR A 72 7.70 -21.83 -3.60
N VAL A 73 7.46 -21.22 -2.44
CA VAL A 73 6.99 -21.91 -1.23
C VAL A 73 5.78 -21.18 -0.70
N THR A 74 4.69 -21.92 -0.43
CA THR A 74 3.49 -21.36 0.23
C THR A 74 3.15 -22.09 1.53
N ASN A 75 4.11 -22.80 2.13
CA ASN A 75 3.86 -23.59 3.32
C ASN A 75 3.88 -22.70 4.58
N ILE A 76 2.80 -22.78 5.36
CA ILE A 76 2.65 -22.09 6.64
C ILE A 76 3.81 -22.38 7.61
N SER A 77 4.38 -23.59 7.56
CA SER A 77 5.48 -24.00 8.43
C SER A 77 6.77 -23.22 8.17
N THR A 78 6.94 -22.62 6.99
CA THR A 78 8.10 -21.79 6.67
C THR A 78 8.10 -20.50 7.49
N CYS A 79 6.93 -19.87 7.68
CA CYS A 79 6.83 -18.67 8.53
C CYS A 79 7.18 -18.97 9.99
N GLU A 80 6.96 -20.21 10.47
CA GLU A 80 7.33 -20.60 11.84
C GLU A 80 8.82 -20.58 12.10
N LYS A 81 9.64 -20.74 11.06
CA LYS A 81 11.10 -20.72 11.16
C LYS A 81 11.69 -19.31 11.28
N MET A 82 10.85 -18.27 11.21
CA MET A 82 11.27 -16.88 11.35
C MET A 82 10.91 -16.32 12.73
N SER A 83 11.47 -15.17 13.06
CA SER A 83 11.17 -14.43 14.29
C SER A 83 10.83 -12.96 14.03
N GLY A 84 10.18 -12.33 15.02
CA GLY A 84 9.86 -10.90 15.04
C GLY A 84 9.08 -10.42 13.81
N VAL A 85 9.45 -9.24 13.32
CA VAL A 85 8.77 -8.55 12.20
C VAL A 85 8.79 -9.37 10.90
N ARG A 86 9.82 -10.20 10.67
CA ARG A 86 9.89 -11.03 9.46
C ARG A 86 8.86 -12.15 9.46
N LYS A 87 8.63 -12.76 10.63
CA LYS A 87 7.56 -13.76 10.82
C LYS A 87 6.18 -13.13 10.56
N ASP A 88 5.96 -11.94 11.10
CA ASP A 88 4.71 -11.21 10.93
C ASP A 88 4.47 -10.82 9.46
N ASP A 89 5.49 -10.30 8.75
CA ASP A 89 5.41 -10.02 7.31
C ASP A 89 5.15 -11.29 6.48
N CYS A 90 5.77 -12.41 6.86
CA CYS A 90 5.54 -13.71 6.23
C CYS A 90 4.06 -14.13 6.29
N PHE A 91 3.45 -14.07 7.47
CA PHE A 91 2.02 -14.38 7.61
C PHE A 91 1.13 -13.39 6.89
N SER A 92 1.47 -12.10 6.89
CA SER A 92 0.72 -11.08 6.17
C SER A 92 0.67 -11.36 4.66
N ARG A 93 1.81 -11.72 4.06
CA ARG A 93 1.88 -12.10 2.64
C ARG A 93 1.14 -13.39 2.34
N LEU A 94 1.27 -14.39 3.22
CA LEU A 94 0.56 -15.65 3.06
C LEU A 94 -0.95 -15.45 3.13
N ALA A 95 -1.41 -14.62 4.07
CA ALA A 95 -2.81 -14.22 4.21
C ALA A 95 -3.33 -13.56 2.93
N ALA A 96 -2.58 -12.61 2.36
CA ALA A 96 -2.96 -11.95 1.10
C ALA A 96 -2.95 -12.92 -0.09
N ALA A 97 -1.95 -13.79 -0.21
CA ALA A 97 -1.83 -14.75 -1.31
C ALA A 97 -2.90 -15.86 -1.26
N LYS A 98 -3.34 -16.25 -0.06
CA LYS A 98 -4.39 -17.26 0.16
C LYS A 98 -5.77 -16.63 0.37
N ASN A 99 -5.83 -15.32 0.49
CA ASN A 99 -7.03 -14.56 0.77
C ASN A 99 -7.74 -15.04 2.05
N ASP A 100 -6.97 -15.30 3.10
CA ASP A 100 -7.44 -15.93 4.34
C ASP A 100 -6.91 -15.17 5.56
N THR A 101 -7.83 -14.52 6.29
CA THR A 101 -7.52 -13.69 7.46
C THR A 101 -7.07 -14.52 8.67
N SER A 102 -7.26 -15.84 8.67
CA SER A 102 -6.78 -16.71 9.74
C SER A 102 -5.25 -16.68 9.86
N PHE A 103 -4.53 -16.46 8.75
CA PHE A 103 -3.09 -16.23 8.77
C PHE A 103 -2.71 -14.91 9.43
N CYS A 104 -3.50 -13.83 9.24
CA CYS A 104 -3.27 -12.57 9.93
C CYS A 104 -3.32 -12.74 11.45
N MET A 105 -4.16 -13.65 11.96
CA MET A 105 -4.27 -13.91 13.41
C MET A 105 -2.99 -14.48 14.03
N ARG A 106 -2.04 -14.93 13.21
CA ARG A 106 -0.74 -15.45 13.65
C ARG A 106 0.33 -14.36 13.76
N ILE A 107 0.00 -13.12 13.37
CA ILE A 107 0.85 -11.94 13.48
C ILE A 107 0.85 -11.46 14.93
N ASN A 108 2.04 -11.31 15.51
CA ASN A 108 2.21 -10.93 16.90
C ASN A 108 1.92 -9.43 17.12
N PHE A 109 2.40 -8.55 16.23
CA PHE A 109 2.18 -7.11 16.39
C PHE A 109 0.77 -6.69 15.95
N SER A 110 -0.04 -6.21 16.91
CA SER A 110 -1.47 -5.90 16.70
C SER A 110 -1.73 -4.96 15.53
N TYR A 111 -0.92 -3.91 15.37
CA TYR A 111 -1.05 -2.99 14.25
C TYR A 111 -0.80 -3.66 12.89
N GLN A 112 0.19 -4.55 12.79
CA GLN A 112 0.46 -5.30 11.55
C GLN A 112 -0.65 -6.32 11.27
N ARG A 113 -1.16 -6.98 12.31
CA ARG A 113 -2.31 -7.88 12.20
C ARG A 113 -3.55 -7.15 11.68
N ASP A 114 -3.88 -6.03 12.30
CA ASP A 114 -5.05 -5.24 11.95
C ASP A 114 -4.95 -4.69 10.50
N ASN A 115 -3.76 -4.27 10.08
CA ASN A 115 -3.48 -3.88 8.69
C ASN A 115 -3.61 -5.06 7.71
N CYS A 116 -3.11 -6.25 8.08
CA CYS A 116 -3.27 -7.47 7.28
C CYS A 116 -4.75 -7.80 7.05
N ILE A 117 -5.56 -7.80 8.11
CA ILE A 117 -7.00 -8.07 8.03
C ILE A 117 -7.69 -7.02 7.15
N SER A 118 -7.38 -5.74 7.36
CA SER A 118 -7.95 -4.63 6.59
C SER A 118 -7.71 -4.76 5.09
N LYS A 119 -6.47 -5.06 4.68
CA LYS A 119 -6.14 -5.24 3.25
C LYS A 119 -6.94 -6.36 2.59
N ILE A 120 -7.15 -7.47 3.29
CA ILE A 120 -7.93 -8.61 2.79
C ILE A 120 -9.42 -8.25 2.73
N ALA A 121 -9.95 -7.63 3.78
CA ALA A 121 -11.34 -7.18 3.82
C ALA A 121 -11.68 -6.22 2.67
N ILE A 122 -10.78 -5.28 2.38
CA ILE A 122 -10.92 -4.32 1.26
C ILE A 122 -10.88 -5.04 -0.08
N ALA A 123 -9.95 -5.98 -0.27
CA ALA A 123 -9.86 -6.75 -1.52
C ALA A 123 -11.08 -7.63 -1.78
N HIS A 124 -11.83 -7.97 -0.73
CA HIS A 124 -13.08 -8.72 -0.78
C HIS A 124 -14.34 -7.88 -0.71
N GLU A 125 -14.21 -6.57 -0.56
CA GLU A 125 -15.33 -5.64 -0.48
C GLU A 125 -16.33 -6.02 0.63
N ASN A 126 -15.84 -6.68 1.70
CA ASN A 126 -16.67 -7.25 2.75
C ASN A 126 -16.42 -6.55 4.09
N PRO A 127 -17.29 -5.63 4.53
CA PRO A 127 -17.09 -4.86 5.75
C PRO A 127 -17.12 -5.71 7.02
N ASN A 128 -17.73 -6.90 6.99
CA ASN A 128 -17.77 -7.81 8.13
C ASN A 128 -16.39 -8.43 8.39
N MET A 129 -15.53 -8.52 7.37
CA MET A 129 -14.15 -9.00 7.55
C MET A 129 -13.28 -8.02 8.35
N CYS A 130 -13.72 -6.77 8.52
CA CYS A 130 -13.04 -5.80 9.38
C CYS A 130 -13.29 -6.05 10.88
N GLU A 131 -14.33 -6.79 11.27
CA GLU A 131 -14.70 -6.96 12.69
C GLU A 131 -13.56 -7.43 13.62
N PRO A 132 -12.69 -8.36 13.20
CA PRO A 132 -11.62 -8.84 14.08
C PRO A 132 -10.48 -7.83 14.32
N ILE A 133 -10.49 -6.68 13.65
CA ILE A 133 -9.49 -5.62 13.83
C ILE A 133 -9.58 -5.07 15.26
N SER A 134 -8.50 -5.16 16.01
CA SER A 134 -8.49 -4.84 17.45
C SER A 134 -8.63 -3.35 17.75
N ILE A 135 -8.04 -2.47 16.95
CA ILE A 135 -8.10 -1.02 17.12
C ILE A 135 -9.36 -0.46 16.45
N ASN A 136 -10.27 0.14 17.24
CA ASN A 136 -11.54 0.70 16.72
C ASN A 136 -11.34 1.68 15.56
N ALA A 137 -10.36 2.59 15.66
CA ALA A 137 -10.01 3.53 14.58
C ALA A 137 -9.68 2.81 13.27
N SER A 138 -8.86 1.77 13.36
CA SER A 138 -8.45 0.96 12.20
C SER A 138 -9.62 0.14 11.64
N ARG A 139 -10.51 -0.36 12.52
CA ARG A 139 -11.71 -1.09 12.12
C ARG A 139 -12.68 -0.21 11.35
N ASN A 140 -12.94 1.00 11.87
CA ASN A 140 -13.82 1.97 11.23
C ASN A 140 -13.22 2.43 9.91
N LEU A 141 -11.91 2.69 9.85
CA LEU A 141 -11.22 3.02 8.60
C LEU A 141 -11.38 1.92 7.53
N CYS A 142 -11.19 0.64 7.91
CA CYS A 142 -11.39 -0.51 7.03
C CYS A 142 -12.82 -0.54 6.45
N LYS A 143 -13.84 -0.42 7.30
CA LYS A 143 -15.25 -0.41 6.86
C LYS A 143 -15.57 0.79 5.97
N ASN A 144 -15.11 1.97 6.37
CA ASN A 144 -15.38 3.21 5.65
C ASN A 144 -14.80 3.18 4.24
N GLN A 145 -13.59 2.64 4.06
CA GLN A 145 -13.00 2.46 2.73
C GLN A 145 -13.83 1.53 1.84
N ILE A 146 -14.38 0.45 2.40
CA ILE A 146 -15.25 -0.48 1.67
C ILE A 146 -16.59 0.19 1.31
N PHE A 147 -17.22 0.92 2.23
CA PHE A 147 -18.47 1.62 1.97
C PHE A 147 -18.32 2.75 0.94
N GLU A 148 -17.23 3.50 0.97
CA GLU A 148 -16.94 4.51 -0.07
C GLU A 148 -16.82 3.87 -1.45
N TRP A 149 -16.12 2.74 -1.55
CA TRP A 149 -16.01 2.00 -2.81
C TRP A 149 -17.38 1.47 -3.27
N LEU A 150 -18.15 0.85 -2.37
CA LEU A 150 -19.50 0.34 -2.67
C LEU A 150 -20.45 1.45 -3.12
N ALA A 151 -20.36 2.65 -2.53
CA ALA A 151 -21.15 3.80 -2.95
C ALA A 151 -20.90 4.17 -4.42
N ILE A 152 -19.63 4.17 -4.84
CA ILE A 152 -19.22 4.50 -6.20
C ILE A 152 -19.64 3.41 -7.18
N GLU A 153 -19.30 2.16 -6.89
CA GLU A 153 -19.56 1.01 -7.76
C GLU A 153 -21.06 0.81 -7.99
N ASN A 154 -21.87 0.93 -6.93
CA ASN A 154 -23.32 0.72 -7.00
C ASN A 154 -24.10 2.00 -7.29
N LYS A 155 -23.42 3.15 -7.39
CA LYS A 155 -24.05 4.48 -7.54
C LYS A 155 -25.10 4.79 -6.46
N ASP A 156 -24.91 4.23 -5.27
CA ASP A 156 -25.86 4.27 -4.17
C ASP A 156 -25.30 5.03 -2.96
N ILE A 157 -25.90 6.19 -2.70
CA ILE A 157 -25.55 7.07 -1.58
C ILE A 157 -25.85 6.45 -0.21
N SER A 158 -26.69 5.41 -0.15
CA SER A 158 -27.03 4.74 1.10
C SER A 158 -25.77 4.21 1.81
N PHE A 159 -24.76 3.76 1.05
CA PHE A 159 -23.47 3.33 1.58
C PHE A 159 -22.69 4.46 2.25
N CYS A 160 -22.76 5.70 1.75
CA CYS A 160 -22.15 6.85 2.42
C CYS A 160 -22.75 7.10 3.81
N ARG A 161 -24.01 6.73 4.04
CA ARG A 161 -24.68 6.86 5.35
C ARG A 161 -24.28 5.77 6.34
N LEU A 162 -23.62 4.70 5.86
CA LEU A 162 -23.10 3.62 6.71
C LEU A 162 -21.71 3.93 7.29
N LEU A 163 -21.11 5.07 6.92
CA LEU A 163 -19.83 5.48 7.46
C LEU A 163 -19.90 5.65 9.00
N ILE A 164 -18.82 5.27 9.66
CA ILE A 164 -18.72 5.24 11.13
C ILE A 164 -17.65 6.24 11.58
N ALA A 165 -18.04 7.18 12.43
CA ALA A 165 -17.14 8.15 13.07
C ALA A 165 -16.85 7.76 14.53
N GLU A 166 -15.61 7.97 15.00
CA GLU A 166 -15.21 7.61 16.37
C GLU A 166 -15.85 8.47 17.46
N ASN A 167 -16.33 9.68 17.13
CA ASN A 167 -16.84 10.67 18.08
C ASN A 167 -18.26 11.16 17.76
N GLY A 168 -19.04 10.41 16.98
CA GLY A 168 -20.43 10.77 16.65
C GLY A 168 -20.61 11.86 15.59
N PHE A 169 -19.54 12.55 15.16
CA PHE A 169 -19.58 13.49 14.04
C PHE A 169 -19.48 12.75 12.70
N ASN A 170 -20.55 12.07 12.32
CA ASN A 170 -20.61 11.31 11.07
C ASN A 170 -20.79 12.21 9.83
N GLN A 171 -21.40 13.39 10.00
CA GLN A 171 -21.89 14.17 8.86
C GLN A 171 -20.78 14.62 7.89
N ASP A 172 -19.61 15.03 8.39
CA ASP A 172 -18.50 15.45 7.52
C ASP A 172 -17.95 14.29 6.68
N MET A 173 -17.98 13.07 7.21
CA MET A 173 -17.56 11.87 6.48
C MET A 173 -18.58 11.50 5.42
N VAL A 174 -19.87 11.55 5.79
CA VAL A 174 -20.98 11.34 4.85
C VAL A 174 -20.90 12.35 3.70
N ASP A 175 -20.79 13.64 4.01
CA ASP A 175 -20.69 14.72 3.04
C ASP A 175 -19.49 14.54 2.09
N ARG A 176 -18.33 14.15 2.62
CA ARG A 176 -17.13 13.82 1.81
C ARG A 176 -17.35 12.62 0.88
N CYS A 177 -18.02 11.58 1.36
CA CYS A 177 -18.34 10.42 0.54
C CYS A 177 -19.30 10.80 -0.59
N ILE A 178 -20.37 11.53 -0.28
CA ILE A 178 -21.34 12.03 -1.27
C ILE A 178 -20.65 12.90 -2.32
N PHE A 179 -19.75 13.78 -1.88
CA PHE A 179 -18.95 14.62 -2.76
C PHE A 179 -18.08 13.78 -3.70
N THR A 180 -17.40 12.76 -3.17
CA THR A 180 -16.53 11.86 -3.94
C THR A 180 -17.34 11.04 -4.95
N LEU A 181 -18.54 10.59 -4.55
CA LEU A 181 -19.49 9.90 -5.41
C LEU A 181 -19.94 10.80 -6.57
N ALA A 182 -20.41 12.01 -6.27
CA ALA A 182 -20.84 13.00 -7.26
C ALA A 182 -19.73 13.28 -8.29
N LYS A 183 -18.49 13.47 -7.83
CA LYS A 183 -17.32 13.69 -8.68
C LYS A 183 -17.01 12.47 -9.55
N SER A 184 -16.95 11.28 -8.95
CA SER A 184 -16.57 10.04 -9.65
C SER A 184 -17.59 9.66 -10.74
N LEU A 185 -18.86 9.98 -10.53
CA LEU A 185 -19.94 9.76 -11.49
C LEU A 185 -20.17 10.95 -12.44
N ASN A 186 -19.48 12.07 -12.22
CA ASN A 186 -19.74 13.35 -12.89
C ASN A 186 -21.24 13.74 -12.86
N ASP A 187 -21.87 13.56 -11.70
CA ASP A 187 -23.30 13.79 -11.48
C ASP A 187 -23.50 14.70 -10.25
N THR A 188 -23.81 15.97 -10.50
CA THR A 188 -24.00 16.98 -9.45
C THR A 188 -25.32 16.84 -8.72
N SER A 189 -26.24 15.99 -9.16
CA SER A 189 -27.52 15.78 -8.47
C SER A 189 -27.32 15.23 -7.05
N TYR A 190 -26.27 14.43 -6.84
CA TYR A 190 -25.85 13.92 -5.54
C TYR A 190 -25.42 15.03 -4.57
N CYS A 191 -24.88 16.14 -5.07
CA CYS A 191 -24.41 17.26 -4.25
C CYS A 191 -25.51 17.87 -3.38
N ASN A 192 -26.77 17.80 -3.82
CA ASN A 192 -27.91 18.31 -3.05
C ASN A 192 -28.12 17.58 -1.72
N GLN A 193 -27.52 16.41 -1.54
CA GLN A 193 -27.60 15.61 -0.32
C GLN A 193 -26.46 15.89 0.67
N ILE A 194 -25.50 16.76 0.30
CA ILE A 194 -24.45 17.22 1.20
C ILE A 194 -25.07 18.22 2.18
N SER A 195 -24.89 18.00 3.48
CA SER A 195 -25.47 18.84 4.53
C SER A 195 -24.68 20.13 4.75
N ASN A 196 -23.36 20.07 4.64
CA ASN A 196 -22.49 21.22 4.72
C ASN A 196 -22.65 22.09 3.46
N GLU A 197 -23.30 23.24 3.60
CA GLU A 197 -23.60 24.15 2.47
C GLU A 197 -22.36 24.57 1.68
N PHE A 198 -21.21 24.76 2.36
CA PHE A 198 -19.95 25.07 1.68
C PHE A 198 -19.51 23.92 0.76
N SER A 199 -19.45 22.69 1.28
CA SER A 199 -19.08 21.49 0.50
C SER A 199 -20.08 21.20 -0.63
N LYS A 200 -21.36 21.50 -0.40
CA LYS A 200 -22.44 21.39 -1.39
C LYS A 200 -22.27 22.38 -2.54
N GLU A 201 -22.02 23.65 -2.24
CA GLU A 201 -21.78 24.69 -3.25
C GLU A 201 -20.58 24.33 -4.12
N ILE A 202 -19.49 23.86 -3.50
CA ILE A 202 -18.30 23.39 -4.22
C ILE A 202 -18.65 22.25 -5.16
N CYS A 203 -19.39 21.26 -4.66
CA CYS A 203 -19.76 20.07 -5.42
C CYS A 203 -20.58 20.46 -6.66
N ILE A 204 -21.53 21.40 -6.52
CA ILE A 204 -22.40 21.88 -7.59
C ILE A 204 -21.64 22.72 -8.63
N THR A 205 -20.84 23.69 -8.16
CA THR A 205 -20.20 24.68 -9.03
C THR A 205 -18.92 24.16 -9.68
N GLY A 206 -18.28 23.19 -9.04
CA GLY A 206 -16.98 22.68 -9.38
C GLY A 206 -15.85 23.71 -9.36
N LYS A 207 -16.06 24.84 -8.68
CA LYS A 207 -15.09 25.93 -8.61
C LYS A 207 -14.83 26.27 -7.15
N ILE A 208 -13.62 25.98 -6.67
CA ILE A 208 -13.07 26.64 -5.50
C ILE A 208 -11.99 27.60 -5.95
N ASP A 209 -12.22 28.88 -5.70
CA ASP A 209 -11.12 29.84 -5.64
C ASP A 209 -10.37 29.63 -4.31
N PRO A 210 -9.07 29.25 -4.33
CA PRO A 210 -8.27 29.14 -3.11
C PRO A 210 -8.27 30.43 -2.27
N ALA A 211 -8.54 31.60 -2.88
CA ALA A 211 -8.71 32.85 -2.15
C ALA A 211 -9.91 32.81 -1.20
N THR A 212 -11.01 32.16 -1.58
CA THR A 212 -12.20 31.99 -0.72
C THR A 212 -11.87 31.16 0.53
N CYS A 213 -11.03 30.12 0.40
CA CYS A 213 -10.58 29.34 1.55
C CYS A 213 -9.80 30.19 2.57
N ASN A 214 -9.08 31.22 2.11
CA ASN A 214 -8.30 32.07 3.00
C ASN A 214 -9.15 32.98 3.88
N GLN A 215 -10.44 33.16 3.56
CA GLN A 215 -11.38 33.98 4.33
C GLN A 215 -12.01 33.20 5.50
N ILE A 216 -11.84 31.89 5.56
CA ILE A 216 -12.37 31.05 6.65
C ILE A 216 -11.53 31.32 7.91
N ALA A 217 -12.17 31.84 8.95
CA ALA A 217 -11.53 32.18 10.22
C ALA A 217 -11.09 30.94 11.01
N ASP A 218 -11.86 29.86 10.93
CA ASP A 218 -11.50 28.59 11.57
C ASP A 218 -10.33 27.92 10.83
N SER A 219 -9.24 27.67 11.56
CA SER A 219 -8.03 27.08 10.99
C SER A 219 -8.29 25.70 10.38
N MET A 220 -9.15 24.90 11.01
CA MET A 220 -9.47 23.55 10.55
C MET A 220 -10.36 23.57 9.30
N GLY A 221 -11.39 24.42 9.27
CA GLY A 221 -12.24 24.66 8.12
C GLY A 221 -11.47 25.23 6.93
N LYS A 222 -10.54 26.16 7.16
CA LYS A 222 -9.63 26.68 6.12
C LYS A 222 -8.78 25.57 5.51
N GLN A 223 -8.23 24.70 6.35
CA GLN A 223 -7.42 23.56 5.92
C GLN A 223 -8.25 22.54 5.11
N ALA A 224 -9.46 22.22 5.58
CA ALA A 224 -10.39 21.35 4.86
C ALA A 224 -10.76 21.95 3.49
N CYS A 225 -11.04 23.25 3.44
CA CYS A 225 -11.33 23.97 2.20
C CYS A 225 -10.18 23.87 1.19
N LEU A 226 -8.95 24.16 1.60
CA LEU A 226 -7.77 24.07 0.72
C LEU A 226 -7.56 22.64 0.21
N TYR A 227 -7.82 21.64 1.05
CA TYR A 227 -7.77 20.23 0.66
C TYR A 227 -8.81 19.86 -0.39
N ILE A 228 -10.06 20.26 -0.17
CA ILE A 228 -11.13 20.04 -1.15
C ILE A 228 -10.81 20.80 -2.45
N ALA A 229 -10.29 22.02 -2.38
CA ALA A 229 -9.91 22.82 -3.55
C ALA A 229 -8.87 22.12 -4.43
N ALA A 230 -7.80 21.63 -3.79
CA ALA A 230 -6.72 20.95 -4.48
C ALA A 230 -7.21 19.64 -5.12
N THR A 231 -7.86 18.80 -4.32
CA THR A 231 -8.33 17.46 -4.74
C THR A 231 -9.49 17.52 -5.71
N TYR A 232 -10.30 18.58 -5.71
CA TYR A 232 -11.37 18.75 -6.69
C TYR A 232 -10.82 19.12 -8.06
N SER A 233 -9.90 20.09 -8.11
CA SER A 233 -9.28 20.51 -9.37
C SER A 233 -8.24 19.55 -9.93
N ASP A 234 -7.92 18.49 -9.17
CA ASP A 234 -6.87 17.51 -9.49
C ASP A 234 -5.52 18.18 -9.85
N ASP A 235 -5.22 19.31 -9.19
CA ASP A 235 -4.03 20.11 -9.40
C ASP A 235 -3.06 19.93 -8.22
N PRO A 236 -1.98 19.14 -8.39
CA PRO A 236 -1.01 18.89 -7.34
C PRO A 236 -0.36 20.16 -6.79
N SER A 237 -0.24 21.23 -7.60
CA SER A 237 0.42 22.46 -7.15
C SER A 237 -0.30 23.10 -5.97
N LYS A 238 -1.63 22.93 -5.89
CA LYS A 238 -2.46 23.44 -4.79
C LYS A 238 -2.23 22.69 -3.48
N CYS A 239 -1.72 21.46 -3.49
CA CYS A 239 -1.35 20.78 -2.26
C CYS A 239 -0.23 21.52 -1.52
N GLN A 240 0.63 22.27 -2.22
CA GLN A 240 1.76 22.97 -1.60
C GLN A 240 1.34 24.05 -0.61
N THR A 241 0.12 24.60 -0.73
CA THR A 241 -0.41 25.66 0.12
C THR A 241 -0.91 25.16 1.48
N MET A 242 -0.87 23.85 1.73
CA MET A 242 -1.30 23.29 3.02
C MET A 242 -0.26 23.53 4.12
N PRO A 243 -0.70 23.70 5.38
CA PRO A 243 0.21 24.07 6.46
C PRO A 243 1.08 22.93 6.98
N SER A 244 0.61 21.68 6.93
CA SER A 244 1.35 20.52 7.47
C SER A 244 1.79 19.56 6.36
N GLN A 245 2.98 18.96 6.50
CA GLN A 245 3.49 18.00 5.53
C GLN A 245 2.59 16.76 5.39
N SER A 246 2.00 16.29 6.49
CA SER A 246 1.06 15.17 6.48
C SER A 246 -0.16 15.46 5.60
N MET A 247 -0.72 16.68 5.68
CA MET A 247 -1.83 17.08 4.81
C MET A 247 -1.42 17.18 3.35
N LYS A 248 -0.21 17.71 3.06
CA LYS A 248 0.34 17.76 1.70
C LYS A 248 0.43 16.36 1.10
N ASP A 249 1.05 15.44 1.83
CA ASP A 249 1.23 14.06 1.41
C ASP A 249 -0.14 13.39 1.14
N ASN A 250 -1.13 13.56 2.04
CA ASN A 250 -2.48 13.05 1.85
C ASN A 250 -3.22 13.69 0.66
N CYS A 251 -2.97 14.97 0.37
CA CYS A 251 -3.53 15.65 -0.79
C CYS A 251 -2.98 15.05 -2.09
N TYR A 252 -1.66 14.84 -2.17
CA TYR A 252 -1.02 14.21 -3.32
C TYR A 252 -1.51 12.78 -3.55
N ILE A 253 -1.67 11.98 -2.49
CA ILE A 253 -2.23 10.62 -2.58
C ILE A 253 -3.63 10.66 -3.21
N GLN A 254 -4.49 11.57 -2.75
CA GLN A 254 -5.85 11.66 -3.25
C GLN A 254 -5.91 12.12 -4.70
N ILE A 255 -5.10 13.11 -5.09
CA ILE A 255 -5.01 13.54 -6.49
C ILE A 255 -4.48 12.41 -7.37
N ALA A 256 -3.41 11.73 -6.95
CA ALA A 256 -2.87 10.59 -7.68
C ALA A 256 -3.92 9.48 -7.88
N LYS A 257 -4.73 9.21 -6.85
CA LYS A 257 -5.84 8.24 -6.91
C LYS A 257 -6.90 8.68 -7.93
N ASN A 258 -7.29 9.95 -7.92
CA ASN A 258 -8.31 10.50 -8.83
C ASN A 258 -7.85 10.50 -10.29
N THR A 259 -6.61 10.94 -10.55
CA THR A 259 -6.08 11.13 -11.91
C THR A 259 -5.42 9.89 -12.47
N LYS A 260 -5.13 8.90 -11.62
CA LYS A 260 -4.29 7.74 -11.93
C LYS A 260 -2.88 8.14 -12.43
N ASP A 261 -2.37 9.30 -12.02
CA ASP A 261 -1.02 9.78 -12.38
C ASP A 261 0.01 9.43 -11.31
N GLU A 262 0.84 8.41 -11.59
CA GLU A 262 1.92 7.97 -10.70
C GLU A 262 2.95 9.07 -10.40
N LYS A 263 3.12 10.05 -11.31
CA LYS A 263 4.09 11.15 -11.11
C LYS A 263 3.71 12.01 -9.92
N VAL A 264 2.43 12.09 -9.57
CA VAL A 264 1.95 12.85 -8.40
C VAL A 264 2.49 12.23 -7.10
N CYS A 265 2.67 10.91 -7.05
CA CYS A 265 3.22 10.23 -5.88
C CYS A 265 4.66 10.69 -5.56
N ALA A 266 5.42 11.19 -6.54
CA ALA A 266 6.79 11.68 -6.33
C ALA A 266 6.85 12.93 -5.43
N PHE A 267 5.76 13.68 -5.27
CA PHE A 267 5.70 14.84 -4.39
C PHE A 267 5.49 14.49 -2.91
N ILE A 268 5.23 13.21 -2.60
CA ILE A 268 5.03 12.73 -1.23
C ILE A 268 6.39 12.60 -0.53
N SER A 269 6.51 13.25 0.63
CA SER A 269 7.76 13.27 1.40
C SER A 269 8.00 11.95 2.13
N SER A 270 6.95 11.37 2.73
CA SER A 270 7.03 10.07 3.39
C SER A 270 7.28 8.93 2.40
N VAL A 271 8.34 8.14 2.63
CA VAL A 271 8.70 6.99 1.78
C VAL A 271 7.58 5.95 1.78
N ASP A 272 7.06 5.59 2.95
CA ASP A 272 6.01 4.57 3.08
C ASP A 272 4.72 4.98 2.38
N LEU A 273 4.31 6.25 2.52
CA LEU A 273 3.11 6.76 1.87
C LEU A 273 3.28 6.87 0.35
N ARG A 274 4.48 7.21 -0.11
CA ARG A 274 4.80 7.24 -1.55
C ARG A 274 4.71 5.85 -2.16
N ASP A 275 5.23 4.83 -1.48
CA ASP A 275 5.14 3.45 -1.95
C ASP A 275 3.69 2.96 -1.97
N GLN A 276 2.88 3.33 -0.97
CA GLN A 276 1.44 3.05 -0.97
C GLN A 276 0.71 3.74 -2.12
N CYS A 277 0.99 5.03 -2.37
CA CYS A 277 0.43 5.78 -3.49
C CYS A 277 0.70 5.08 -4.82
N ASN A 278 1.96 4.68 -5.07
CA ASN A 278 2.34 3.95 -6.28
C ASN A 278 1.60 2.61 -6.45
N GLN A 279 1.28 1.92 -5.35
CA GLN A 279 0.49 0.68 -5.41
C GLN A 279 -0.98 0.94 -5.72
N ILE A 280 -1.55 2.01 -5.17
CA ILE A 280 -2.96 2.39 -5.37
C ILE A 280 -3.20 2.80 -6.83
N VAL A 281 -2.29 3.58 -7.41
CA VAL A 281 -2.44 4.10 -8.78
C VAL A 281 -2.37 2.98 -9.83
N LYS A 282 -1.61 1.91 -9.55
CA LYS A 282 -1.45 0.74 -10.45
C LYS A 282 -2.65 -0.20 -10.50
N ARG A 283 -3.61 -0.05 -9.58
CA ARG A 283 -4.87 -0.81 -9.58
C ARG A 283 -5.93 -0.06 -10.36
#